data_AF-A0A936PZK7-F1
#
_entry.id   AF-A0A936PZK7-F1
#
_cell.length_a   1.000
_cell.length_b   1.000
_cell.length_c   1.000
_cell.angle_alpha   90.00
_cell.angle_beta   90.00
_cell.angle_gamma   90.00
#
_symmetry.space_group_name_H-M   'P 1'
#
loop_
_entity.id
_entity.type
_entity.pdbx_description
1 polymer ?
#
loop_
_entity_poly.entity_id
_entity_poly.type
_entity_poly.pdbx_seq_one_letter_code
_entity_poly.pdbx_strand_id
1 'polypeptide(L)'
;MCDLSTGYVTNSTDCDDTKASINPAATEVCDASNTDEDCDGKADDNDSSVSASGKSTWYRDADSDTYGTSSTTSSACDQPSGYVSNSTDCDDTKSSINPAATEVCDSLNTDEDCDGLADDNDSSVSSSGKTTVYRDADSDTYGSATTTKSVCDTTSGYVSNDDDCDDTSAAVSPADTEVCDDGLDNDCDGSDEACSTPGYSGVYDVNSGYDVKIYGAATSDNLGEVILGGDFNGDGVGDMIIGGSDVKYTSYYGQLFGYYGPFTAGAQTPTTNDDFGHYANTSAASAYFGGYAVNIGDLDNDGDDDYAAMADNSYRLYNLYQGGATTTRAHTLGVLGTFTCSEMAGAGVFYATGGMREMLCADSSSSSNTGKVSIHEGTASSASVTFTGEALGDYAGWDADGGGDVDGDGYDDFIAGSPYNDAGGSSAGAVYLVYGLTTGTATFASADAKIIGDAANDYLGGYLNLIGDADADGRDDMLISAADNDTAATSAGAVYLITNPSAGRASAVAEAMIVGAAAGDALTETAMDMGDVDGDGTLDLVVGAFQHNNGSVSDAGAFWVIYGPISGFYDLATDGDAKWTSAYANDYVAASFTLIPDTDGDGDVEIAVGTAYHGYDGGSGYANHRGAVWIWPGM
;
A
#
# COMPACT_ATOMS: atom_id res chain seq x y z
N MET A 1 -82.78 -46.41 -92.43
CA MET A 1 -82.12 -45.42 -91.57
C MET A 1 -82.41 -45.82 -90.14
N CYS A 2 -81.38 -46.18 -89.38
CA CYS A 2 -81.49 -46.30 -87.92
C CYS A 2 -80.77 -45.07 -87.38
N ASP A 3 -81.54 -44.10 -86.90
CA ASP A 3 -80.98 -42.94 -86.19
C ASP A 3 -80.67 -43.34 -84.73
N LEU A 4 -79.70 -42.70 -84.09
CA LEU A 4 -79.40 -42.97 -82.68
C LEU A 4 -80.54 -42.47 -81.78
N SER A 5 -80.89 -43.25 -80.76
CA SER A 5 -81.83 -42.87 -79.72
C SER A 5 -81.33 -41.60 -79.00
N THR A 6 -82.22 -40.64 -78.76
CA THR A 6 -81.88 -39.41 -77.99
C THR A 6 -81.29 -39.79 -76.64
N GLY A 7 -80.11 -39.25 -76.31
CA GLY A 7 -79.38 -39.54 -75.08
C GLY A 7 -78.31 -40.64 -75.20
N TYR A 8 -78.08 -41.21 -76.38
CA TYR A 8 -77.03 -42.21 -76.62
C TYR A 8 -75.97 -41.69 -77.60
N VAL A 9 -74.71 -42.04 -77.36
CA VAL A 9 -73.55 -41.75 -78.23
C VAL A 9 -72.91 -43.06 -78.70
N THR A 10 -72.10 -43.01 -79.78
CA THR A 10 -71.50 -44.21 -80.40
C THR A 10 -70.16 -44.64 -79.81
N ASN A 11 -69.57 -43.85 -78.92
CA ASN A 11 -68.37 -44.21 -78.17
C ASN A 11 -68.76 -44.62 -76.74
N SER A 12 -67.99 -45.53 -76.15
CA SER A 12 -68.17 -46.02 -74.78
C SER A 12 -66.96 -45.63 -73.92
N THR A 13 -66.43 -44.44 -74.16
CA THR A 13 -65.15 -43.96 -73.59
C THR A 13 -65.36 -43.06 -72.38
N ASP A 14 -66.60 -42.70 -72.06
CA ASP A 14 -66.99 -41.98 -70.84
C ASP A 14 -66.90 -42.93 -69.64
N CYS A 15 -66.18 -42.52 -68.58
CA CYS A 15 -65.95 -43.33 -67.39
C CYS A 15 -66.95 -43.06 -66.23
N ASP A 16 -67.79 -42.02 -66.32
CA ASP A 16 -68.91 -41.77 -65.39
C ASP A 16 -70.10 -41.11 -66.11
N ASP A 17 -71.04 -41.93 -66.59
CA ASP A 17 -72.22 -41.50 -67.36
C ASP A 17 -73.17 -40.56 -66.59
N THR A 18 -72.96 -40.42 -65.27
CA THR A 18 -73.77 -39.54 -64.42
C THR A 18 -73.20 -38.12 -64.32
N LYS A 19 -71.95 -37.89 -64.76
CA LYS A 19 -71.25 -36.61 -64.61
C LYS A 19 -70.68 -36.11 -65.94
N ALA A 20 -71.26 -35.02 -66.45
CA ALA A 20 -70.78 -34.38 -67.66
C ALA A 20 -69.34 -33.83 -67.61
N SER A 21 -68.75 -33.71 -66.41
CA SER A 21 -67.36 -33.27 -66.21
C SER A 21 -66.35 -34.40 -66.29
N ILE A 22 -66.78 -35.67 -66.33
CA ILE A 22 -65.91 -36.84 -66.39
C ILE A 22 -66.08 -37.47 -67.78
N ASN A 23 -65.12 -37.24 -68.66
CA ASN A 23 -65.11 -37.77 -70.02
C ASN A 23 -63.75 -37.52 -70.69
N PRO A 24 -63.40 -38.22 -71.78
CA PRO A 24 -62.12 -38.06 -72.48
C PRO A 24 -61.74 -36.70 -73.05
N ALA A 25 -62.61 -35.70 -72.97
CA ALA A 25 -62.33 -34.32 -73.37
C ALA A 25 -62.33 -33.35 -72.17
N ALA A 26 -62.55 -33.84 -70.96
CA ALA A 26 -62.39 -33.08 -69.74
C ALA A 26 -60.91 -32.70 -69.54
N THR A 27 -60.68 -31.69 -68.71
CA THR A 27 -59.35 -31.35 -68.23
C THR A 27 -59.23 -31.93 -66.84
N GLU A 28 -58.16 -32.67 -66.61
CA GLU A 28 -57.82 -33.19 -65.30
C GLU A 28 -57.57 -32.04 -64.32
N VAL A 29 -58.19 -32.11 -63.14
CA VAL A 29 -58.12 -31.06 -62.11
C VAL A 29 -57.78 -31.65 -60.74
N CYS A 30 -57.08 -30.87 -59.91
CA CYS A 30 -56.82 -31.30 -58.54
C CYS A 30 -58.13 -31.46 -57.75
N ASP A 31 -58.41 -32.67 -57.25
CA ASP A 31 -59.53 -32.90 -56.34
C ASP A 31 -59.18 -33.87 -55.20
N ALA A 32 -59.91 -33.79 -54.08
CA ALA A 32 -59.62 -34.64 -52.92
C ALA A 32 -60.05 -36.11 -53.09
N SER A 33 -60.74 -36.45 -54.18
CA SER A 33 -61.25 -37.78 -54.48
C SER A 33 -60.35 -38.57 -55.44
N ASN A 34 -59.28 -37.96 -55.97
CA ASN A 34 -58.45 -38.54 -57.02
C ASN A 34 -59.31 -39.04 -58.20
N THR A 35 -60.27 -38.19 -58.62
CA THR A 35 -61.15 -38.51 -59.74
C THR A 35 -60.37 -38.38 -61.05
N ASP A 36 -60.35 -39.43 -61.87
CA ASP A 36 -59.83 -39.37 -63.24
C ASP A 36 -60.89 -38.70 -64.14
N GLU A 37 -60.75 -37.39 -64.40
CA GLU A 37 -61.76 -36.65 -65.17
C GLU A 37 -61.66 -36.91 -66.66
N ASP A 38 -60.46 -37.08 -67.19
CA ASP A 38 -60.23 -37.29 -68.62
C ASP A 38 -60.22 -38.78 -69.03
N CYS A 39 -60.51 -39.66 -68.08
CA CYS A 39 -60.65 -41.10 -68.27
C CYS A 39 -59.41 -41.77 -68.89
N ASP A 40 -58.20 -41.24 -68.68
CA ASP A 40 -56.96 -41.80 -69.23
C ASP A 40 -56.33 -42.90 -68.36
N GLY A 41 -56.90 -43.12 -67.16
CA GLY A 41 -56.49 -44.09 -66.16
C GLY A 41 -55.52 -43.52 -65.10
N LYS A 42 -55.33 -42.21 -65.05
CA LYS A 42 -54.55 -41.50 -64.03
C LYS A 42 -55.39 -40.37 -63.43
N ALA A 43 -55.01 -39.92 -62.24
CA ALA A 43 -55.63 -38.79 -61.60
C ALA A 43 -54.58 -37.92 -60.90
N ASP A 44 -54.88 -36.63 -60.74
CA ASP A 44 -54.10 -35.66 -59.97
C ASP A 44 -52.59 -35.69 -60.28
N ASP A 45 -51.75 -35.87 -59.24
CA ASP A 45 -50.29 -35.86 -59.34
C ASP A 45 -49.72 -37.06 -60.12
N ASN A 46 -50.53 -38.10 -60.34
CA ASN A 46 -50.17 -39.23 -61.20
C ASN A 46 -50.48 -38.96 -62.68
N ASP A 47 -51.22 -37.89 -62.99
CA ASP A 47 -51.46 -37.44 -64.36
C ASP A 47 -50.61 -36.21 -64.74
N SER A 48 -49.90 -36.35 -65.85
CA SER A 48 -49.14 -35.25 -66.46
C SER A 48 -50.01 -34.19 -67.16
N SER A 49 -51.28 -34.49 -67.42
CA SER A 49 -52.23 -33.59 -68.07
C SER A 49 -52.91 -32.62 -67.09
N VAL A 50 -52.79 -32.87 -65.78
CA VAL A 50 -53.40 -32.09 -64.69
C VAL A 50 -53.18 -30.59 -64.84
N SER A 51 -54.28 -29.84 -64.71
CA SER A 51 -54.28 -28.40 -64.74
C SER A 51 -53.39 -27.81 -63.64
N ALA A 52 -52.55 -26.84 -64.01
CA ALA A 52 -51.79 -26.05 -63.02
C ALA A 52 -52.70 -25.22 -62.10
N SER A 53 -53.93 -24.90 -62.56
CA SER A 53 -54.95 -24.27 -61.74
C SER A 53 -55.57 -25.33 -60.82
N GLY A 54 -55.31 -25.23 -59.52
CA GLY A 54 -55.79 -26.16 -58.49
C GLY A 54 -54.69 -26.70 -57.57
N LYS A 55 -53.43 -26.65 -58.01
CA LYS A 55 -52.29 -27.09 -57.18
C LYS A 55 -52.08 -26.17 -55.99
N SER A 56 -51.83 -26.75 -54.84
CA SER A 56 -51.39 -26.03 -53.64
C SER A 56 -49.87 -25.86 -53.66
N THR A 57 -49.38 -24.84 -52.96
CA THR A 57 -47.95 -24.72 -52.66
C THR A 57 -47.69 -25.43 -51.34
N TRP A 58 -46.75 -26.35 -51.36
CA TRP A 58 -46.28 -27.10 -50.22
C TRP A 58 -44.84 -26.69 -49.90
N TYR A 59 -44.52 -26.58 -48.63
CA TYR A 59 -43.24 -26.10 -48.11
C TYR A 59 -42.48 -27.26 -47.52
N ARG A 60 -41.18 -27.38 -47.82
CA ARG A 60 -40.37 -28.49 -47.32
C ARG A 60 -40.33 -28.44 -45.80
N ASP A 61 -40.47 -29.61 -45.19
CA ASP A 61 -40.35 -29.90 -43.76
C ASP A 61 -39.27 -30.99 -43.61
N ALA A 62 -38.04 -30.56 -43.31
CA ALA A 62 -36.88 -31.45 -43.31
C ALA A 62 -36.68 -32.20 -42.00
N ASP A 63 -37.03 -31.58 -40.89
CA ASP A 63 -36.83 -32.09 -39.53
C ASP A 63 -38.10 -32.76 -38.97
N SER A 64 -39.20 -32.72 -39.73
CA SER A 64 -40.46 -33.40 -39.46
C SER A 64 -41.22 -32.83 -38.26
N ASP A 65 -41.14 -31.52 -38.03
CA ASP A 65 -41.80 -30.82 -36.94
C ASP A 65 -43.17 -30.22 -37.30
N THR A 66 -43.59 -30.41 -38.55
CA THR A 66 -44.85 -29.95 -39.16
C THR A 66 -44.88 -28.48 -39.61
N TYR A 67 -43.78 -27.75 -39.44
CA TYR A 67 -43.56 -26.44 -40.03
C TYR A 67 -42.65 -26.56 -41.25
N GLY A 68 -42.79 -25.62 -42.20
CA GLY A 68 -42.05 -25.71 -43.45
C GLY A 68 -41.39 -24.41 -43.84
N THR A 69 -40.32 -24.51 -44.63
CA THR A 69 -39.58 -23.34 -45.10
C THR A 69 -40.16 -22.74 -46.38
N SER A 70 -40.32 -21.41 -46.41
CA SER A 70 -40.67 -20.65 -47.62
C SER A 70 -39.60 -20.71 -48.72
N SER A 71 -38.37 -21.12 -48.40
CA SER A 71 -37.24 -21.18 -49.32
C SER A 71 -37.32 -22.33 -50.32
N THR A 72 -37.99 -23.43 -49.94
CA THR A 72 -38.08 -24.65 -50.75
C THR A 72 -39.54 -25.09 -50.85
N THR A 73 -40.11 -24.88 -52.03
CA THR A 73 -41.51 -25.15 -52.30
C THR A 73 -41.72 -26.22 -53.37
N SER A 74 -42.78 -27.00 -53.25
CA SER A 74 -43.30 -27.89 -54.29
C SER A 74 -44.75 -27.52 -54.62
N SER A 75 -45.16 -27.69 -55.87
CA SER A 75 -46.54 -27.47 -56.29
C SER A 75 -47.17 -28.79 -56.72
N ALA A 76 -48.19 -29.21 -55.98
CA ALA A 76 -48.83 -30.51 -56.11
C ALA A 76 -50.31 -30.44 -55.71
N CYS A 77 -51.12 -31.39 -56.17
CA CYS A 77 -52.51 -31.52 -55.75
C CYS A 77 -52.58 -32.03 -54.31
N ASP A 78 -51.89 -33.13 -54.02
CA ASP A 78 -51.79 -33.74 -52.70
C ASP A 78 -50.48 -33.37 -52.00
N GLN A 79 -50.45 -33.50 -50.66
CA GLN A 79 -49.27 -33.24 -49.84
C GLN A 79 -48.11 -34.15 -50.25
N PRO A 80 -47.00 -33.61 -50.79
CA PRO A 80 -45.82 -34.41 -51.06
C PRO A 80 -45.18 -34.89 -49.76
N SER A 81 -44.58 -36.07 -49.77
CA SER A 81 -43.82 -36.57 -48.62
C SER A 81 -42.68 -35.62 -48.27
N GLY A 82 -42.58 -35.22 -46.99
CA GLY A 82 -41.59 -34.25 -46.50
C GLY A 82 -41.92 -32.79 -46.80
N TYR A 83 -43.19 -32.47 -47.06
CA TYR A 83 -43.66 -31.08 -47.21
C TYR A 83 -44.94 -30.85 -46.41
N VAL A 84 -45.20 -29.62 -45.98
CA VAL A 84 -46.38 -29.17 -45.23
C VAL A 84 -47.02 -27.92 -45.85
N SER A 85 -48.18 -27.51 -45.35
CA SER A 85 -48.97 -26.42 -45.94
C SER A 85 -48.66 -25.03 -45.40
N ASN A 86 -47.95 -24.92 -44.27
CA ASN A 86 -47.49 -23.66 -43.70
C ASN A 86 -46.02 -23.39 -44.08
N SER A 87 -45.62 -22.12 -44.04
CA SER A 87 -44.28 -21.67 -44.45
C SER A 87 -43.55 -20.89 -43.36
N THR A 88 -43.88 -21.17 -42.09
CA THR A 88 -43.53 -20.31 -40.96
C THR A 88 -42.32 -20.79 -40.17
N ASP A 89 -41.62 -21.82 -40.66
CA ASP A 89 -40.40 -22.32 -40.05
C ASP A 89 -39.21 -21.39 -40.34
N CYS A 90 -38.51 -20.96 -39.29
CA CYS A 90 -37.31 -20.14 -39.40
C CYS A 90 -36.00 -20.95 -39.49
N ASP A 91 -35.98 -22.24 -39.10
CA ASP A 91 -34.86 -23.17 -39.31
C ASP A 91 -35.35 -24.61 -39.59
N ASP A 92 -35.63 -24.87 -40.87
CA ASP A 92 -36.03 -26.18 -41.46
C ASP A 92 -34.96 -27.28 -41.34
N THR A 93 -34.05 -27.18 -40.38
CA THR A 93 -33.11 -28.24 -40.02
C THR A 93 -33.19 -28.64 -38.55
N LYS A 94 -33.97 -27.92 -37.73
CA LYS A 94 -34.09 -28.14 -36.29
C LYS A 94 -35.54 -28.06 -35.82
N SER A 95 -36.09 -29.22 -35.43
CA SER A 95 -37.46 -29.34 -34.91
C SER A 95 -37.74 -28.61 -33.59
N SER A 96 -36.73 -27.94 -33.02
CA SER A 96 -36.83 -27.10 -31.82
C SER A 96 -36.96 -25.61 -32.16
N ILE A 97 -36.90 -25.22 -33.44
CA ILE A 97 -36.95 -23.85 -33.91
C ILE A 97 -38.14 -23.72 -34.86
N ASN A 98 -39.28 -23.31 -34.32
CA ASN A 98 -40.52 -23.14 -35.08
C ASN A 98 -41.51 -22.29 -34.26
N PRO A 99 -42.59 -21.77 -34.88
CA PRO A 99 -43.57 -20.92 -34.19
C PRO A 99 -44.33 -21.48 -32.98
N ALA A 100 -44.15 -22.76 -32.66
CA ALA A 100 -44.70 -23.37 -31.45
C ALA A 100 -43.63 -23.84 -30.46
N ALA A 101 -42.36 -23.59 -30.75
CA ALA A 101 -41.27 -23.80 -29.81
C ALA A 101 -41.44 -22.89 -28.59
N THR A 102 -40.76 -23.25 -27.51
CA THR A 102 -40.66 -22.39 -26.34
C THR A 102 -39.32 -21.71 -26.41
N GLU A 103 -39.33 -20.38 -26.38
CA GLU A 103 -38.13 -19.58 -26.25
C GLU A 103 -37.37 -19.92 -24.96
N VAL A 104 -36.08 -20.18 -25.05
CA VAL A 104 -35.23 -20.57 -23.92
C VAL A 104 -33.95 -19.76 -23.89
N CYS A 105 -33.39 -19.55 -22.70
CA CYS A 105 -32.08 -18.88 -22.61
C CYS A 105 -30.99 -19.71 -23.29
N ASP A 106 -30.31 -19.14 -24.28
CA ASP A 106 -29.23 -19.78 -25.01
C ASP A 106 -28.12 -18.80 -25.41
N SER A 107 -26.86 -19.23 -25.43
CA SER A 107 -25.73 -18.31 -25.66
C SER A 107 -25.60 -17.76 -27.08
N LEU A 108 -26.39 -18.25 -28.03
CA LEU A 108 -26.45 -17.78 -29.41
C LEU A 108 -27.59 -16.79 -29.66
N ASN A 109 -28.46 -16.52 -28.67
CA ASN A 109 -29.66 -15.69 -28.83
C ASN A 109 -30.51 -16.16 -30.03
N THR A 110 -30.83 -17.45 -30.05
CA THR A 110 -31.62 -18.07 -31.11
C THR A 110 -33.10 -17.79 -30.85
N ASP A 111 -33.76 -17.15 -31.79
CA ASP A 111 -35.22 -17.01 -31.80
C ASP A 111 -35.85 -18.37 -32.11
N GLU A 112 -36.23 -19.12 -31.07
CA GLU A 112 -36.77 -20.47 -31.23
C GLU A 112 -38.23 -20.45 -31.68
N ASP A 113 -39.02 -19.48 -31.22
CA ASP A 113 -40.44 -19.37 -31.57
C ASP A 113 -40.73 -18.51 -32.81
N CYS A 114 -39.67 -18.11 -33.51
CA CYS A 114 -39.69 -17.40 -34.78
C CYS A 114 -40.52 -16.10 -34.75
N ASP A 115 -40.62 -15.41 -33.62
CA ASP A 115 -41.39 -14.18 -33.46
C ASP A 115 -40.57 -12.90 -33.74
N GLY A 116 -39.25 -13.05 -33.89
CA GLY A 116 -38.28 -12.00 -34.17
C GLY A 116 -37.61 -11.41 -32.92
N LEU A 117 -37.87 -11.94 -31.73
CA LEU A 117 -37.21 -11.62 -30.47
C LEU A 117 -36.47 -12.85 -29.96
N ALA A 118 -35.47 -12.65 -29.12
CA ALA A 118 -34.75 -13.74 -28.48
C ALA A 118 -34.35 -13.38 -27.05
N ASP A 119 -34.27 -14.40 -26.18
CA ASP A 119 -33.75 -14.30 -24.81
C ASP A 119 -34.35 -13.13 -24.01
N ASP A 120 -33.50 -12.24 -23.46
CA ASP A 120 -33.89 -11.10 -22.63
C ASP A 120 -34.68 -10.03 -23.40
N ASN A 121 -34.64 -10.06 -24.72
CA ASN A 121 -35.46 -9.19 -25.57
C ASN A 121 -36.84 -9.78 -25.86
N ASP A 122 -37.06 -11.07 -25.55
CA ASP A 122 -38.36 -11.71 -25.63
C ASP A 122 -39.03 -11.82 -24.25
N SER A 123 -40.30 -11.44 -24.20
CA SER A 123 -41.12 -11.60 -23.00
C SER A 123 -41.68 -13.01 -22.82
N SER A 124 -41.67 -13.84 -23.87
CA SER A 124 -42.12 -15.24 -23.84
C SER A 124 -41.09 -16.19 -23.25
N VAL A 125 -39.82 -15.78 -23.21
CA VAL A 125 -38.68 -16.60 -22.76
C VAL A 125 -38.98 -17.34 -21.45
N SER A 126 -38.69 -18.63 -21.48
CA SER A 126 -38.85 -19.51 -20.33
C SER A 126 -38.05 -19.00 -19.13
N SER A 127 -38.57 -19.24 -17.92
CA SER A 127 -37.79 -19.03 -16.69
C SER A 127 -36.63 -20.01 -16.55
N SER A 128 -36.59 -21.07 -17.37
CA SER A 128 -35.51 -22.05 -17.38
C SER A 128 -34.30 -21.47 -18.11
N GLY A 129 -33.14 -21.43 -17.43
CA GLY A 129 -31.88 -20.93 -17.99
C GLY A 129 -31.54 -19.50 -17.58
N LYS A 130 -32.49 -18.74 -17.01
CA LYS A 130 -32.20 -17.42 -16.43
C LYS A 130 -31.29 -17.56 -15.21
N THR A 131 -30.33 -16.65 -15.11
CA THR A 131 -29.47 -16.47 -13.95
C THR A 131 -29.87 -15.22 -13.19
N THR A 132 -29.79 -15.27 -11.86
CA THR A 132 -29.96 -14.08 -11.03
C THR A 132 -28.64 -13.32 -11.03
N VAL A 133 -28.71 -12.02 -11.31
CA VAL A 133 -27.60 -11.09 -11.21
C VAL A 133 -27.94 -9.98 -10.22
N TYR A 134 -26.93 -9.43 -9.58
CA TYR A 134 -27.00 -8.48 -8.47
C TYR A 134 -26.37 -7.17 -8.92
N ARG A 135 -26.96 -6.04 -8.54
CA ARG A 135 -26.45 -4.73 -8.95
C ARG A 135 -25.08 -4.50 -8.31
N ASP A 136 -24.18 -3.97 -9.13
CA ASP A 136 -22.85 -3.48 -8.76
C ASP A 136 -22.85 -1.99 -9.11
N ALA A 137 -22.99 -1.12 -8.09
CA ALA A 137 -23.23 0.31 -8.28
C ALA A 137 -21.99 1.19 -8.12
N ASP A 138 -20.95 0.73 -7.45
CA ASP A 138 -19.65 1.39 -7.28
C ASP A 138 -18.54 0.79 -8.17
N SER A 139 -18.83 -0.30 -8.88
CA SER A 139 -17.97 -0.94 -9.88
C SER A 139 -16.78 -1.72 -9.31
N ASP A 140 -16.93 -2.33 -8.14
CA ASP A 140 -15.91 -3.14 -7.44
C ASP A 140 -15.98 -4.65 -7.77
N THR A 141 -16.97 -5.07 -8.56
CA THR A 141 -17.27 -6.46 -8.97
C THR A 141 -18.03 -7.34 -7.97
N TYR A 142 -18.45 -6.78 -6.84
CA TYR A 142 -19.35 -7.39 -5.88
C TYR A 142 -20.74 -6.79 -6.02
N GLY A 143 -21.76 -7.54 -5.61
CA GLY A 143 -23.15 -7.21 -5.92
C GLY A 143 -24.06 -7.22 -4.70
N SER A 144 -25.05 -6.33 -4.67
CA SER A 144 -26.00 -6.27 -3.56
C SER A 144 -27.17 -7.26 -3.69
N ALA A 145 -27.41 -8.05 -2.65
CA ALA A 145 -28.60 -8.89 -2.52
C ALA A 145 -29.93 -8.11 -2.59
N THR A 146 -29.90 -6.80 -2.37
CA THR A 146 -31.12 -5.95 -2.30
C THR A 146 -31.71 -5.60 -3.67
N THR A 147 -30.88 -5.61 -4.73
CA THR A 147 -31.29 -5.19 -6.07
C THR A 147 -30.89 -6.24 -7.11
N THR A 148 -31.86 -7.08 -7.48
CA THR A 148 -31.62 -8.23 -8.38
C THR A 148 -32.35 -8.13 -9.72
N LYS A 149 -31.82 -8.82 -10.73
CA LYS A 149 -32.48 -9.09 -12.01
C LYS A 149 -32.30 -10.56 -12.38
N SER A 150 -33.27 -11.13 -13.09
CA SER A 150 -33.14 -12.46 -13.70
C SER A 150 -33.01 -12.30 -15.21
N VAL A 151 -31.86 -12.71 -15.74
CA VAL A 151 -31.45 -12.47 -17.14
C VAL A 151 -30.88 -13.74 -17.76
N CYS A 152 -30.95 -13.85 -19.09
CA CYS A 152 -30.28 -14.90 -19.85
C CYS A 152 -28.80 -14.55 -20.04
N ASP A 153 -28.48 -13.29 -20.32
CA ASP A 153 -27.12 -12.80 -20.60
C ASP A 153 -26.59 -11.79 -19.58
N THR A 154 -25.25 -11.65 -19.52
CA THR A 154 -24.60 -10.70 -18.61
C THR A 154 -25.03 -9.26 -18.92
N THR A 155 -25.42 -8.53 -17.88
CA THR A 155 -25.91 -7.16 -17.98
C THR A 155 -24.90 -6.20 -17.36
N SER A 156 -24.52 -5.14 -18.08
CA SER A 156 -23.63 -4.11 -17.55
C SER A 156 -24.19 -3.47 -16.27
N GLY A 157 -23.34 -3.31 -15.25
CA GLY A 157 -23.72 -2.82 -13.91
C GLY A 157 -24.36 -3.88 -13.01
N TYR A 158 -24.20 -5.17 -13.35
CA TYR A 158 -24.63 -6.31 -12.54
C TYR A 158 -23.58 -7.43 -12.56
N VAL A 159 -23.46 -8.14 -11.44
CA VAL A 159 -22.54 -9.28 -11.23
C VAL A 159 -23.30 -10.53 -10.75
N SER A 160 -22.62 -11.67 -10.67
CA SER A 160 -23.25 -12.96 -10.34
C SER A 160 -23.23 -13.31 -8.84
N ASN A 161 -22.53 -12.54 -8.01
CA ASN A 161 -22.45 -12.74 -6.56
C ASN A 161 -23.30 -11.69 -5.81
N ASP A 162 -23.67 -12.00 -4.57
CA ASP A 162 -24.43 -11.13 -3.68
C ASP A 162 -23.68 -10.77 -2.39
N ASP A 163 -22.35 -10.70 -2.49
CA ASP A 163 -21.46 -10.68 -1.34
C ASP A 163 -21.13 -9.25 -0.85
N ASP A 164 -21.66 -8.21 -1.50
CA ASP A 164 -21.42 -6.81 -1.15
C ASP A 164 -22.37 -6.31 -0.05
N CYS A 165 -21.78 -5.80 1.04
CA CYS A 165 -22.47 -5.23 2.19
C CYS A 165 -22.71 -3.71 2.10
N ASP A 166 -22.00 -2.96 1.24
CA ASP A 166 -22.26 -1.55 0.90
C ASP A 166 -22.00 -1.21 -0.59
N ASP A 167 -23.03 -1.44 -1.42
CA ASP A 167 -23.17 -1.11 -2.86
C ASP A 167 -23.06 0.40 -3.19
N THR A 168 -22.48 1.21 -2.32
CA THR A 168 -22.15 2.60 -2.59
C THR A 168 -20.67 2.92 -2.40
N SER A 169 -19.87 1.97 -1.93
CA SER A 169 -18.47 2.13 -1.56
C SER A 169 -17.62 0.97 -2.07
N ALA A 170 -16.81 1.22 -3.10
CA ALA A 170 -15.86 0.24 -3.65
C ALA A 170 -14.69 -0.13 -2.71
N ALA A 171 -14.75 0.28 -1.44
CA ALA A 171 -13.79 -0.04 -0.39
C ALA A 171 -14.44 -0.89 0.73
N VAL A 172 -15.64 -1.43 0.47
CA VAL A 172 -16.42 -2.26 1.39
C VAL A 172 -16.92 -3.48 0.63
N SER A 173 -16.10 -4.51 0.57
CA SER A 173 -16.36 -5.75 -0.17
C SER A 173 -15.55 -6.91 0.41
N PRO A 174 -15.91 -8.18 0.12
CA PRO A 174 -15.11 -9.33 0.56
C PRO A 174 -13.68 -9.44 0.03
N ALA A 175 -13.25 -8.53 -0.83
CA ALA A 175 -11.85 -8.42 -1.26
C ALA A 175 -11.06 -7.37 -0.46
N ASP A 176 -11.75 -6.50 0.26
CA ASP A 176 -11.13 -5.46 1.06
C ASP A 176 -10.60 -6.04 2.38
N THR A 177 -9.68 -5.31 2.99
CA THR A 177 -9.12 -5.63 4.31
C THR A 177 -9.91 -4.88 5.36
N GLU A 178 -10.20 -5.54 6.47
CA GLU A 178 -10.92 -4.95 7.60
C GLU A 178 -10.15 -3.75 8.18
N VAL A 179 -10.87 -2.64 8.40
CA VAL A 179 -10.36 -1.50 9.15
C VAL A 179 -10.99 -1.59 10.53
N CYS A 180 -10.23 -2.09 11.51
CA CYS A 180 -10.71 -2.34 12.85
C CYS A 180 -11.38 -1.13 13.50
N ASP A 181 -12.48 -1.36 14.23
CA ASP A 181 -13.13 -0.42 15.15
C ASP A 181 -13.60 0.91 14.50
N ASP A 182 -13.63 1.00 13.16
CA ASP A 182 -14.12 2.18 12.42
C ASP A 182 -15.66 2.24 12.37
N GLY A 183 -16.33 1.18 12.81
CA GLY A 183 -17.78 1.03 12.82
C GLY A 183 -18.37 0.52 11.49
N LEU A 184 -17.53 0.14 10.53
CA LEU A 184 -17.85 -0.51 9.27
C LEU A 184 -17.41 -1.99 9.31
N ASP A 185 -17.89 -2.76 8.35
CA ASP A 185 -17.57 -4.19 8.13
C ASP A 185 -17.01 -4.20 6.71
N ASN A 186 -15.72 -3.88 6.57
CA ASN A 186 -15.10 -3.59 5.27
C ASN A 186 -14.97 -4.86 4.43
N ASP A 187 -14.72 -6.00 5.05
CA ASP A 187 -14.57 -7.30 4.37
C ASP A 187 -15.89 -8.11 4.28
N CYS A 188 -16.99 -7.54 4.78
CA CYS A 188 -18.32 -8.12 4.75
C CYS A 188 -18.42 -9.52 5.40
N ASP A 189 -17.57 -9.85 6.38
CA ASP A 189 -17.65 -11.12 7.11
C ASP A 189 -18.78 -11.16 8.16
N GLY A 190 -19.39 -10.01 8.42
CA GLY A 190 -20.51 -9.82 9.36
C GLY A 190 -20.11 -9.24 10.71
N SER A 191 -18.89 -8.74 10.83
CA SER A 191 -18.36 -8.06 12.01
C SER A 191 -17.37 -6.98 11.61
N ASP A 192 -17.56 -5.79 12.18
CA ASP A 192 -16.45 -4.90 12.48
C ASP A 192 -15.49 -5.66 13.41
N GLU A 193 -14.35 -6.12 12.89
CA GLU A 193 -13.37 -6.84 13.69
C GLU A 193 -12.77 -5.89 14.72
N ALA A 194 -13.13 -6.10 15.99
CA ALA A 194 -12.42 -5.44 17.08
C ALA A 194 -10.97 -5.92 17.06
N CYS A 195 -10.04 -4.99 16.86
CA CYS A 195 -8.63 -5.33 16.90
C CYS A 195 -8.31 -5.96 18.25
N SER A 196 -7.88 -7.23 18.25
CA SER A 196 -7.20 -7.77 19.42
C SER A 196 -5.78 -7.22 19.38
N THR A 197 -5.61 -5.93 19.68
CA THR A 197 -4.30 -5.28 19.67
C THR A 197 -3.36 -6.11 20.54
N PRO A 198 -2.22 -6.58 20.01
CA PRO A 198 -1.07 -6.97 20.82
C PRO A 198 -0.47 -5.79 21.60
N GLY A 199 -1.15 -4.64 21.68
CA GLY A 199 -0.75 -3.46 22.42
C GLY A 199 -0.08 -3.78 23.75
N TYR A 200 1.18 -3.36 23.87
CA TYR A 200 1.96 -3.56 25.07
C TYR A 200 1.30 -2.74 26.19
N SER A 201 1.16 -3.36 27.37
CA SER A 201 0.65 -2.65 28.52
C SER A 201 1.47 -2.96 29.76
N GLY A 202 2.07 -1.90 30.32
CA GLY A 202 2.84 -1.97 31.55
C GLY A 202 4.35 -1.89 31.36
N VAL A 203 5.11 -2.50 32.27
CA VAL A 203 6.56 -2.30 32.40
C VAL A 203 7.32 -3.59 32.13
N TYR A 204 8.25 -3.52 31.18
CA TYR A 204 9.04 -4.62 30.66
C TYR A 204 10.54 -4.41 30.96
N ASP A 205 11.26 -5.51 31.12
CA ASP A 205 12.74 -5.50 31.12
C ASP A 205 13.20 -5.58 29.66
N VAL A 206 14.11 -4.71 29.25
CA VAL A 206 14.70 -4.71 27.90
C VAL A 206 15.28 -6.08 27.50
N ASN A 207 15.67 -6.92 28.48
CA ASN A 207 16.15 -8.28 28.24
C ASN A 207 15.03 -9.33 28.15
N SER A 208 13.80 -8.93 27.86
CA SER A 208 12.65 -9.82 27.70
C SER A 208 11.75 -9.37 26.55
N GLY A 209 11.05 -10.34 25.94
CA GLY A 209 10.06 -10.06 24.89
C GLY A 209 10.62 -9.65 23.53
N TYR A 210 11.95 -9.60 23.35
CA TYR A 210 12.61 -9.32 22.07
C TYR A 210 12.73 -10.59 21.23
N ASP A 211 12.78 -10.43 19.91
CA ASP A 211 13.02 -11.53 18.97
C ASP A 211 14.50 -11.67 18.64
N VAL A 212 15.17 -10.55 18.39
CA VAL A 212 16.58 -10.54 18.03
C VAL A 212 17.38 -9.73 19.04
N LYS A 213 18.56 -10.26 19.38
CA LYS A 213 19.52 -9.52 20.18
C LYS A 213 20.92 -9.63 19.58
N ILE A 214 21.55 -8.49 19.37
CA ILE A 214 22.88 -8.37 18.76
C ILE A 214 23.82 -7.75 19.79
N TYR A 215 25.01 -8.34 19.98
CA TYR A 215 26.01 -7.85 20.94
C TYR A 215 27.30 -7.39 20.27
N GLY A 216 27.98 -6.39 20.82
CA GLY A 216 29.37 -6.12 20.45
C GLY A 216 30.26 -7.36 20.65
N ALA A 217 31.11 -7.64 19.68
CA ALA A 217 31.97 -8.83 19.67
C ALA A 217 33.05 -8.77 20.76
N ALA A 218 33.47 -7.56 21.14
CA ALA A 218 34.42 -7.30 22.21
C ALA A 218 33.95 -6.22 23.19
N THR A 219 34.59 -6.20 24.36
CA THR A 219 34.52 -5.05 25.28
C THR A 219 35.11 -3.82 24.60
N SER A 220 34.43 -2.68 24.77
CA SER A 220 34.71 -1.36 24.18
C SER A 220 34.13 -1.10 22.79
N ASP A 221 33.34 -2.01 22.21
CA ASP A 221 32.77 -1.84 20.86
C ASP A 221 31.63 -0.81 20.81
N ASN A 222 30.97 -0.55 21.94
CA ASN A 222 29.82 0.35 22.07
C ASN A 222 28.73 0.14 21.00
N LEU A 223 28.47 -1.12 20.61
CA LEU A 223 27.50 -1.44 19.56
C LEU A 223 26.09 -0.95 19.94
N GLY A 224 25.37 -0.35 18.98
CA GLY A 224 24.04 0.24 19.23
C GLY A 224 24.10 1.71 19.64
N GLU A 225 25.22 2.38 19.37
CA GLU A 225 25.32 3.85 19.44
C GLU A 225 24.64 4.50 18.22
N VAL A 226 24.65 3.81 17.07
CA VAL A 226 23.91 4.20 15.86
C VAL A 226 23.18 2.98 15.32
N ILE A 227 21.94 3.16 14.89
CA ILE A 227 21.15 2.14 14.18
C ILE A 227 20.44 2.86 13.03
N LEU A 228 20.54 2.30 11.83
CA LEU A 228 19.83 2.77 10.64
C LEU A 228 18.97 1.62 10.12
N GLY A 229 17.67 1.85 9.92
CA GLY A 229 16.79 0.97 9.15
C GLY A 229 16.69 1.42 7.70
N GLY A 230 16.43 0.50 6.77
CA GLY A 230 16.23 0.79 5.34
C GLY A 230 16.28 -0.49 4.50
N ASP A 231 16.09 -0.42 3.18
CA ASP A 231 16.38 -1.54 2.27
C ASP A 231 17.71 -1.30 1.56
N PHE A 232 18.82 -1.63 2.24
CA PHE A 232 20.17 -1.36 1.76
C PHE A 232 20.64 -2.32 0.67
N ASN A 233 19.88 -3.39 0.38
CA ASN A 233 20.28 -4.44 -0.55
C ASN A 233 19.32 -4.64 -1.74
N GLY A 234 18.17 -3.96 -1.71
CA GLY A 234 17.19 -3.87 -2.78
C GLY A 234 16.34 -5.13 -2.94
N ASP A 235 16.22 -5.96 -1.90
CA ASP A 235 15.42 -7.18 -1.95
C ASP A 235 13.99 -7.01 -1.43
N GLY A 236 13.63 -5.79 -1.02
CA GLY A 236 12.31 -5.43 -0.51
C GLY A 236 12.05 -5.91 0.91
N VAL A 237 13.07 -6.39 1.62
CA VAL A 237 13.00 -6.77 3.04
C VAL A 237 13.82 -5.76 3.84
N GLY A 238 13.35 -5.39 5.03
CA GLY A 238 14.07 -4.46 5.88
C GLY A 238 15.47 -4.95 6.26
N ASP A 239 16.43 -4.06 6.10
CA ASP A 239 17.81 -4.20 6.49
C ASP A 239 18.16 -3.21 7.61
N MET A 240 19.32 -3.41 8.23
CA MET A 240 19.80 -2.57 9.30
C MET A 240 21.30 -2.35 9.24
N ILE A 241 21.76 -1.13 9.50
CA ILE A 241 23.18 -0.82 9.75
C ILE A 241 23.35 -0.43 11.21
N ILE A 242 24.22 -1.14 11.94
CA ILE A 242 24.53 -0.86 13.35
C ILE A 242 25.95 -0.34 13.50
N GLY A 243 26.10 0.75 14.24
CA GLY A 243 27.38 1.37 14.59
C GLY A 243 27.76 1.31 16.06
N GLY A 244 29.05 1.49 16.31
CA GLY A 244 29.60 1.73 17.64
C GLY A 244 31.02 2.32 17.60
N SER A 245 31.30 3.26 18.50
CA SER A 245 32.64 3.83 18.69
C SER A 245 33.56 2.87 19.47
N ASP A 246 34.62 2.35 18.83
CA ASP A 246 35.59 1.48 19.51
C ASP A 246 36.57 2.31 20.36
N VAL A 247 36.56 2.09 21.69
CA VAL A 247 37.48 2.76 22.64
C VAL A 247 38.75 1.95 22.98
N LYS A 248 38.99 0.80 22.33
CA LYS A 248 40.05 -0.16 22.73
C LYS A 248 41.49 0.26 22.37
N TYR A 249 41.68 1.24 21.49
CA TYR A 249 43.00 1.70 21.05
C TYR A 249 43.19 3.19 21.30
N THR A 250 44.42 3.62 21.61
CA THR A 250 44.84 5.04 21.64
C THR A 250 44.75 5.73 20.25
N SER A 251 44.14 5.05 19.29
CA SER A 251 43.74 5.44 17.96
C SER A 251 42.34 4.84 17.78
N TYR A 252 41.32 5.60 18.17
CA TYR A 252 39.89 5.28 18.11
C TYR A 252 39.48 4.90 16.67
N TYR A 253 38.96 3.69 16.46
CA TYR A 253 38.46 3.21 15.16
C TYR A 253 37.08 2.57 15.37
N GLY A 254 35.98 3.32 15.35
CA GLY A 254 34.66 2.69 15.41
C GLY A 254 34.29 1.96 14.11
N GLN A 255 33.12 1.31 14.12
CA GLN A 255 32.73 0.31 13.12
C GLN A 255 31.25 0.46 12.76
N LEU A 256 30.90 0.07 11.54
CA LEU A 256 29.52 -0.10 11.05
C LEU A 256 29.35 -1.53 10.53
N PHE A 257 28.21 -2.15 10.81
CA PHE A 257 27.86 -3.52 10.43
C PHE A 257 26.49 -3.52 9.75
N GLY A 258 26.42 -3.98 8.50
CA GLY A 258 25.16 -4.22 7.79
C GLY A 258 24.56 -5.60 8.12
N TYR A 259 23.27 -5.62 8.43
CA TYR A 259 22.45 -6.78 8.73
C TYR A 259 21.34 -6.82 7.70
N TYR A 260 21.33 -7.84 6.85
CA TYR A 260 20.30 -7.98 5.83
C TYR A 260 19.18 -8.87 6.32
N GLY A 261 17.94 -8.45 6.08
CA GLY A 261 16.76 -9.21 6.41
C GLY A 261 16.61 -10.49 5.57
N PRO A 262 15.64 -11.36 5.90
CA PRO A 262 14.83 -11.30 7.11
C PRO A 262 15.61 -11.75 8.36
N PHE A 263 15.30 -11.19 9.53
CA PHE A 263 15.97 -11.53 10.77
C PHE A 263 15.35 -12.76 11.44
N THR A 264 16.17 -13.77 11.72
CA THR A 264 15.71 -14.95 12.47
C THR A 264 15.85 -14.75 13.97
N ALA A 265 14.78 -15.03 14.72
CA ALA A 265 14.75 -14.97 16.17
C ALA A 265 15.96 -15.67 16.84
N GLY A 266 16.59 -14.98 17.79
CA GLY A 266 17.71 -15.47 18.57
C GLY A 266 18.84 -14.46 18.78
N ALA A 267 19.77 -14.82 19.68
CA ALA A 267 20.95 -14.00 19.94
C ALA A 267 21.99 -14.17 18.82
N GLN A 268 22.31 -13.07 18.14
CA GLN A 268 23.33 -12.99 17.10
C GLN A 268 24.59 -12.33 17.64
N THR A 269 25.76 -12.77 17.16
CA THR A 269 27.05 -12.13 17.48
C THR A 269 27.71 -11.74 16.15
N PRO A 270 28.10 -10.47 15.95
CA PRO A 270 28.88 -10.07 14.79
C PRO A 270 30.18 -10.89 14.78
N THR A 271 30.39 -11.67 13.72
CA THR A 271 31.66 -12.38 13.50
C THR A 271 32.38 -11.75 12.32
N THR A 272 33.71 -11.77 12.35
CA THR A 272 34.54 -11.11 11.32
C THR A 272 34.51 -11.80 9.95
N ASN A 273 33.64 -12.79 9.70
CA ASN A 273 33.78 -13.63 8.50
C ASN A 273 32.55 -14.42 8.01
N ASP A 274 31.38 -14.38 8.63
CA ASP A 274 30.25 -15.21 8.18
C ASP A 274 29.01 -14.34 7.88
N ASP A 275 28.61 -14.33 6.60
CA ASP A 275 27.32 -13.97 5.98
C ASP A 275 26.59 -12.66 6.36
N PHE A 276 27.14 -11.84 7.25
CA PHE A 276 26.59 -10.57 7.72
C PHE A 276 27.70 -9.51 7.82
N GLY A 277 27.45 -8.29 7.34
CA GLY A 277 28.23 -7.11 7.72
C GLY A 277 29.39 -6.73 6.81
N HIS A 278 29.18 -5.68 6.02
CA HIS A 278 30.27 -4.90 5.42
C HIS A 278 31.19 -4.31 6.47
N TYR A 279 32.47 -4.22 6.11
CA TYR A 279 33.54 -3.68 6.95
C TYR A 279 34.09 -2.40 6.32
N ALA A 280 33.51 -1.24 6.63
CA ALA A 280 34.05 0.04 6.17
C ALA A 280 35.17 0.52 7.10
N ASN A 281 36.38 -0.05 7.01
CA ASN A 281 37.52 0.49 7.76
C ASN A 281 38.14 1.68 7.00
N THR A 282 38.07 2.88 7.57
CA THR A 282 38.84 4.00 7.05
C THR A 282 40.30 3.83 7.47
N SER A 283 41.23 3.77 6.51
CA SER A 283 42.68 3.73 6.78
C SER A 283 43.25 4.93 7.58
N ALA A 284 42.39 5.88 7.95
CA ALA A 284 42.71 7.04 8.76
C ALA A 284 42.13 6.85 10.17
N ALA A 285 42.92 7.20 11.19
CA ALA A 285 42.51 7.16 12.59
C ALA A 285 41.54 8.31 12.87
N SER A 286 40.24 8.09 12.69
CA SER A 286 39.21 9.06 13.07
C SER A 286 38.26 8.48 14.10
N ALA A 287 38.15 9.18 15.22
CA ALA A 287 37.53 8.71 16.45
C ALA A 287 36.01 8.61 16.43
N TYR A 288 35.37 8.95 15.31
CA TYR A 288 33.92 9.12 15.19
C TYR A 288 33.27 8.21 14.15
N PHE A 289 34.07 7.47 13.38
CA PHE A 289 33.53 6.50 12.43
C PHE A 289 32.73 5.43 13.18
N GLY A 290 31.46 5.23 12.85
CA GLY A 290 30.56 4.31 13.55
C GLY A 290 29.79 4.91 14.74
N GLY A 291 30.12 6.12 15.20
CA GLY A 291 29.33 6.86 16.21
C GLY A 291 28.38 7.90 15.62
N TYR A 292 28.52 8.21 14.33
CA TYR A 292 27.62 9.10 13.57
C TYR A 292 27.45 8.54 12.16
N ALA A 293 26.26 8.06 11.87
CA ALA A 293 25.82 7.70 10.52
C ALA A 293 24.33 7.97 10.38
N VAL A 294 23.87 8.15 9.14
CA VAL A 294 22.48 8.44 8.79
C VAL A 294 22.09 7.69 7.52
N ASN A 295 20.86 7.19 7.47
CA ASN A 295 20.25 6.72 6.22
C ASN A 295 19.99 7.96 5.35
N ILE A 296 20.36 7.90 4.07
CA ILE A 296 20.20 9.01 3.12
C ILE A 296 19.22 8.67 1.99
N GLY A 297 18.42 7.61 2.17
CA GLY A 297 17.58 6.99 1.17
C GLY A 297 18.38 6.59 -0.07
N ASP A 298 17.68 6.14 -1.10
CA ASP A 298 18.25 5.84 -2.43
C ASP A 298 18.78 7.09 -3.21
N LEU A 299 19.80 7.79 -2.70
CA LEU A 299 20.32 9.08 -3.21
C LEU A 299 20.60 9.09 -4.73
N ASP A 300 21.01 7.96 -5.32
CA ASP A 300 21.34 7.87 -6.74
C ASP A 300 20.28 7.21 -7.65
N ASN A 301 19.12 6.84 -7.08
CA ASN A 301 17.97 6.27 -7.77
C ASN A 301 18.28 4.92 -8.44
N ASP A 302 19.11 4.09 -7.79
CA ASP A 302 19.34 2.70 -8.16
C ASP A 302 18.36 1.72 -7.52
N GLY A 303 17.59 2.18 -6.53
CA GLY A 303 16.56 1.44 -5.82
C GLY A 303 17.04 0.83 -4.50
N ASP A 304 18.31 1.01 -4.14
CA ASP A 304 18.88 0.57 -2.86
C ASP A 304 19.05 1.81 -1.95
N ASP A 305 18.72 1.70 -0.66
CA ASP A 305 19.01 2.79 0.28
C ASP A 305 20.52 3.04 0.43
N ASP A 306 20.92 4.29 0.44
CA ASP A 306 22.29 4.73 0.71
C ASP A 306 22.44 5.17 2.16
N TYR A 307 23.70 5.31 2.62
CA TYR A 307 23.98 5.90 3.93
C TYR A 307 25.21 6.80 3.93
N ALA A 308 25.24 7.75 4.86
CA ALA A 308 26.39 8.61 5.12
C ALA A 308 26.97 8.31 6.50
N ALA A 309 28.31 8.24 6.60
CA ALA A 309 28.97 8.02 7.89
C ALA A 309 30.17 8.96 8.07
N MET A 310 30.39 9.39 9.32
CA MET A 310 31.45 10.33 9.66
C MET A 310 32.84 9.68 9.60
N ALA A 311 33.75 10.24 8.81
CA ALA A 311 35.16 9.85 8.71
C ALA A 311 36.07 11.09 8.60
N ASP A 312 37.09 11.19 9.46
CA ASP A 312 38.10 12.26 9.43
C ASP A 312 37.53 13.69 9.56
N ASN A 313 36.51 13.90 10.41
CA ASN A 313 35.77 15.17 10.54
C ASN A 313 35.11 15.62 9.22
N SER A 314 34.69 14.66 8.41
CA SER A 314 33.89 14.86 7.20
C SER A 314 32.97 13.66 7.04
N TYR A 315 31.95 13.75 6.19
CA TYR A 315 31.07 12.60 5.94
C TYR A 315 31.47 11.92 4.65
N ARG A 316 31.32 10.60 4.60
CA ARG A 316 31.51 9.82 3.38
C ARG A 316 30.18 9.18 3.02
N LEU A 317 29.85 9.27 1.74
CA LEU A 317 28.66 8.69 1.14
C LEU A 317 29.01 7.26 0.73
N TYR A 318 28.14 6.33 1.10
CA TYR A 318 28.29 4.91 0.83
C TYR A 318 27.02 4.42 0.13
N ASN A 319 27.21 3.83 -1.05
CA ASN A 319 26.22 3.02 -1.74
C ASN A 319 26.65 1.56 -1.68
N LEU A 320 25.66 0.67 -1.56
CA LEU A 320 25.86 -0.74 -1.29
C LEU A 320 25.70 -1.65 -2.52
N TYR A 321 26.12 -1.20 -3.70
CA TYR A 321 26.01 -1.92 -4.98
C TYR A 321 26.19 -3.46 -4.95
N GLN A 322 25.18 -4.21 -5.42
CA GLN A 322 25.32 -5.60 -5.83
C GLN A 322 26.19 -5.73 -7.09
N GLY A 323 27.49 -5.97 -6.88
CA GLY A 323 28.41 -6.42 -7.93
C GLY A 323 27.92 -7.72 -8.58
N GLY A 324 27.24 -7.62 -9.73
CA GLY A 324 26.72 -8.77 -10.45
C GLY A 324 27.76 -9.85 -10.74
N ALA A 325 27.73 -10.95 -9.97
CA ALA A 325 27.99 -12.33 -10.38
C ALA A 325 28.08 -13.25 -9.14
N THR A 326 27.07 -14.11 -8.98
CA THR A 326 27.15 -15.50 -8.51
C THR A 326 28.25 -15.85 -7.49
N THR A 327 27.83 -16.16 -6.26
CA THR A 327 28.46 -17.11 -5.31
C THR A 327 29.61 -16.65 -4.41
N THR A 328 29.95 -15.36 -4.35
CA THR A 328 30.74 -14.81 -3.24
C THR A 328 30.19 -13.45 -2.84
N ARG A 329 29.50 -13.40 -1.69
CA ARG A 329 28.94 -12.21 -1.01
C ARG A 329 30.06 -11.26 -0.57
N ALA A 330 30.69 -10.57 -1.52
CA ALA A 330 31.65 -9.50 -1.27
C ALA A 330 31.13 -8.28 -2.00
N HIS A 331 30.32 -7.46 -1.32
CA HIS A 331 29.89 -6.19 -1.91
C HIS A 331 31.10 -5.26 -1.92
N THR A 332 31.27 -4.55 -3.03
CA THR A 332 32.37 -3.61 -3.20
C THR A 332 31.81 -2.23 -2.96
N LEU A 333 32.30 -1.53 -1.92
CA LEU A 333 31.92 -0.14 -1.64
C LEU A 333 32.13 0.72 -2.90
N GLY A 334 31.03 1.12 -3.52
CA GLY A 334 31.01 2.23 -4.46
C GLY A 334 31.03 3.51 -3.64
N VAL A 335 32.19 4.16 -3.51
CA VAL A 335 32.19 5.54 -3.01
C VAL A 335 31.61 6.41 -4.13
N LEU A 336 30.32 6.74 -4.04
CA LEU A 336 29.64 7.65 -4.97
C LEU A 336 30.32 9.04 -4.99
N GLY A 337 30.89 9.43 -3.84
CA GLY A 337 31.70 10.63 -3.69
C GLY A 337 32.19 10.83 -2.25
N THR A 338 33.15 11.74 -2.07
CA THR A 338 33.46 12.29 -0.75
C THR A 338 32.85 13.66 -0.65
N PHE A 339 32.06 13.88 0.38
CA PHE A 339 31.38 15.13 0.60
C PHE A 339 31.87 15.75 1.91
N THR A 340 32.35 16.99 1.84
CA THR A 340 32.94 17.65 3.01
C THR A 340 31.95 18.63 3.61
N CYS A 341 31.22 18.22 4.64
CA CYS A 341 30.70 19.14 5.64
C CYS A 341 31.76 19.31 6.74
N SER A 342 32.03 20.57 7.10
CA SER A 342 33.19 20.98 7.90
C SER A 342 33.17 20.42 9.32
N GLU A 343 31.98 20.41 9.92
CA GLU A 343 31.65 19.89 11.25
C GLU A 343 30.15 19.57 11.16
N MET A 344 29.71 18.35 11.50
CA MET A 344 28.27 18.08 11.69
C MET A 344 27.98 17.97 13.18
N ALA A 345 27.04 18.75 13.67
CA ALA A 345 26.41 18.54 14.98
C ALA A 345 25.10 17.74 14.86
N GLY A 346 24.59 17.55 13.64
CA GLY A 346 23.47 16.69 13.27
C GLY A 346 23.45 16.55 11.74
N ALA A 347 22.92 15.44 11.23
CA ALA A 347 22.78 15.17 9.81
C ALA A 347 21.37 14.64 9.56
N GLY A 348 20.67 15.19 8.58
CA GLY A 348 19.39 14.70 8.09
C GLY A 348 19.44 14.65 6.57
N VAL A 349 18.49 13.99 5.92
CA VAL A 349 18.42 13.92 4.46
C VAL A 349 17.09 14.43 3.98
N PHE A 350 17.13 15.13 2.86
CA PHE A 350 15.97 15.72 2.21
C PHE A 350 15.54 14.87 1.04
N TYR A 351 14.24 14.80 0.80
CA TYR A 351 13.79 14.83 -0.58
C TYR A 351 13.56 16.30 -0.93
N ALA A 352 13.78 16.70 -2.17
CA ALA A 352 13.22 17.95 -2.66
C ALA A 352 12.97 17.78 -4.15
N THR A 353 11.73 17.98 -4.55
CA THR A 353 11.31 18.47 -5.87
C THR A 353 11.93 17.85 -7.14
N GLY A 354 11.09 17.18 -7.93
CA GLY A 354 11.39 16.84 -9.33
C GLY A 354 12.23 15.59 -9.53
N GLY A 355 12.38 14.76 -8.48
CA GLY A 355 13.09 13.48 -8.53
C GLY A 355 14.63 13.61 -8.47
N MET A 356 15.15 14.72 -7.93
CA MET A 356 16.56 14.81 -7.54
C MET A 356 16.64 14.79 -6.01
N ARG A 357 17.61 14.07 -5.45
CA ARG A 357 17.74 13.89 -4.00
C ARG A 357 18.79 14.84 -3.45
N GLU A 358 18.46 15.53 -2.37
CA GLU A 358 19.23 16.62 -1.77
C GLU A 358 19.67 16.23 -0.34
N MET A 359 20.79 16.77 0.14
CA MET A 359 21.33 16.42 1.45
C MET A 359 21.44 17.62 2.37
N LEU A 360 21.04 17.44 3.64
CA LEU A 360 21.16 18.43 4.70
C LEU A 360 22.50 18.33 5.41
N CYS A 361 23.07 19.49 5.71
CA CYS A 361 24.19 19.61 6.63
C CYS A 361 23.94 20.65 7.70
N ALA A 362 24.08 20.26 8.96
CA ALA A 362 24.04 21.15 10.10
C ALA A 362 25.43 21.35 10.70
N ASP A 363 25.95 22.58 10.71
CA ASP A 363 27.27 22.99 11.25
C ASP A 363 27.06 24.02 12.37
N SER A 364 27.03 23.56 13.61
CA SER A 364 26.77 24.42 14.78
C SER A 364 27.99 25.22 15.25
N SER A 365 29.21 24.79 14.89
CA SER A 365 30.48 25.28 15.44
C SER A 365 31.33 26.11 14.46
N SER A 366 30.68 26.74 13.48
CA SER A 366 31.24 27.83 12.66
C SER A 366 32.12 28.81 13.48
N SER A 367 33.09 29.49 12.85
CA SER A 367 34.06 30.37 13.56
C SER A 367 33.47 31.48 14.47
N SER A 368 32.16 31.72 14.38
CA SER A 368 31.35 32.66 15.15
C SER A 368 30.42 31.99 16.19
N ASN A 369 30.32 30.65 16.22
CA ASN A 369 29.32 29.86 16.95
C ASN A 369 27.88 30.33 16.70
N THR A 370 27.64 30.97 15.56
CA THR A 370 26.28 31.30 15.11
C THR A 370 25.57 30.05 14.65
N GLY A 371 26.33 29.12 14.08
CA GLY A 371 25.82 27.92 13.43
C GLY A 371 25.32 28.21 12.01
N LYS A 372 25.14 27.15 11.23
CA LYS A 372 24.72 27.19 9.83
C LYS A 372 24.11 25.85 9.42
N VAL A 373 23.16 25.90 8.49
CA VAL A 373 22.59 24.76 7.80
C VAL A 373 22.79 24.91 6.29
N SER A 374 23.09 23.83 5.56
CA SER A 374 23.34 23.84 4.10
C SER A 374 22.61 22.72 3.41
N ILE A 375 22.12 22.99 2.19
CA ILE A 375 21.48 21.99 1.33
C ILE A 375 22.38 21.75 0.11
N HIS A 376 22.54 20.49 -0.29
CA HIS A 376 23.42 20.05 -1.35
C HIS A 376 22.72 19.13 -2.35
N GLU A 377 22.82 19.47 -3.64
CA GLU A 377 22.30 18.64 -4.74
C GLU A 377 23.19 17.40 -4.97
N GLY A 378 22.69 16.20 -4.68
CA GLY A 378 23.42 14.94 -4.86
C GLY A 378 24.85 14.97 -4.29
N THR A 379 25.85 14.71 -5.13
CA THR A 379 27.28 14.68 -4.72
C THR A 379 28.01 16.02 -4.87
N ALA A 380 27.29 17.13 -5.06
CA ALA A 380 27.90 18.43 -5.35
C ALA A 380 28.73 18.98 -4.18
N SER A 381 29.99 19.36 -4.46
CA SER A 381 30.90 19.95 -3.48
C SER A 381 30.52 21.36 -2.97
N SER A 382 29.50 21.98 -3.56
CA SER A 382 29.03 23.32 -3.20
C SER A 382 27.55 23.28 -2.85
N ALA A 383 27.16 23.90 -1.74
CA ALA A 383 25.78 24.00 -1.31
C ALA A 383 24.93 24.81 -2.31
N SER A 384 23.74 24.32 -2.65
CA SER A 384 22.71 25.07 -3.39
C SER A 384 22.04 26.10 -2.49
N VAL A 385 21.91 25.78 -1.20
CA VAL A 385 21.30 26.63 -0.18
C VAL A 385 22.16 26.73 1.08
N THR A 386 22.14 27.88 1.75
CA THR A 386 22.80 28.07 3.05
C THR A 386 21.98 28.99 3.93
N PHE A 387 21.66 28.54 5.14
CA PHE A 387 21.09 29.35 6.22
C PHE A 387 22.10 29.54 7.34
N THR A 388 22.30 30.76 7.79
CA THR A 388 23.20 31.07 8.92
C THR A 388 22.41 31.48 10.17
N GLY A 389 22.92 31.12 11.34
CA GLY A 389 22.33 31.49 12.64
C GLY A 389 22.24 33.00 12.87
N GLU A 390 21.29 33.39 13.71
CA GLU A 390 20.95 34.80 13.96
C GLU A 390 21.97 35.53 14.85
N ALA A 391 22.50 34.85 15.88
CA ALA A 391 23.41 35.44 16.86
C ALA A 391 24.55 34.50 17.29
N LEU A 392 25.62 35.10 17.84
CA LEU A 392 26.80 34.37 18.33
C LEU A 392 26.43 33.52 19.54
N GLY A 393 26.78 32.23 19.51
CA GLY A 393 26.55 31.31 20.62
C GLY A 393 25.16 30.68 20.64
N ASP A 394 24.37 30.87 19.58
CA ASP A 394 23.05 30.24 19.41
C ASP A 394 23.16 28.80 18.88
N TYR A 395 24.28 28.46 18.21
CA TYR A 395 24.56 27.14 17.65
C TYR A 395 23.44 26.60 16.74
N ALA A 396 22.92 27.43 15.82
CA ALA A 396 21.91 26.98 14.87
C ALA A 396 22.42 25.84 13.97
N GLY A 397 21.57 24.84 13.70
CA GLY A 397 22.03 23.59 13.12
C GLY A 397 22.80 22.74 14.14
N TRP A 398 22.44 22.85 15.42
CA TRP A 398 22.85 21.87 16.43
C TRP A 398 22.31 20.50 16.05
N ASP A 399 21.03 20.47 15.71
CA ASP A 399 20.39 19.37 15.02
C ASP A 399 19.58 19.93 13.85
N ALA A 400 19.30 19.12 12.84
CA ALA A 400 18.47 19.52 11.72
C ALA A 400 17.90 18.29 11.01
N ASP A 401 16.63 18.39 10.64
CA ASP A 401 15.92 17.32 9.97
C ASP A 401 15.12 17.84 8.78
N GLY A 402 14.85 16.95 7.83
CA GLY A 402 14.26 17.25 6.54
C GLY A 402 13.49 16.06 5.99
N GLY A 403 12.84 16.23 4.83
CA GLY A 403 12.19 15.11 4.15
C GLY A 403 10.67 15.06 4.26
N GLY A 404 10.04 16.06 4.91
CA GLY A 404 8.59 16.13 5.06
C GLY A 404 7.98 17.44 4.54
N ASP A 405 6.75 17.39 4.03
CA ASP A 405 5.96 18.49 3.46
C ASP A 405 5.00 19.07 4.51
N VAL A 406 5.49 20.05 5.26
CA VAL A 406 4.80 20.64 6.42
C VAL A 406 3.78 21.71 6.00
N ASP A 407 3.88 22.27 4.79
CA ASP A 407 2.92 23.25 4.27
C ASP A 407 1.95 22.70 3.22
N GLY A 408 2.14 21.46 2.78
CA GLY A 408 1.27 20.74 1.85
C GLY A 408 1.39 21.24 0.40
N ASP A 409 2.51 21.86 0.04
CA ASP A 409 2.74 22.38 -1.31
C ASP A 409 3.37 21.35 -2.28
N GLY A 410 3.70 20.17 -1.77
CA GLY A 410 4.31 19.05 -2.48
C GLY A 410 5.83 19.14 -2.56
N TYR A 411 6.45 19.99 -1.75
CA TYR A 411 7.90 20.17 -1.65
C TYR A 411 8.34 19.95 -0.20
N ASP A 412 9.35 19.12 0.02
CA ASP A 412 9.81 18.93 1.39
C ASP A 412 10.42 20.21 1.98
N ASP A 413 10.21 20.31 3.28
CA ASP A 413 10.63 21.37 4.14
C ASP A 413 11.77 20.90 5.05
N PHE A 414 12.27 21.82 5.87
CA PHE A 414 13.26 21.46 6.88
C PHE A 414 13.17 22.25 8.17
N ILE A 415 13.64 21.60 9.23
CA ILE A 415 13.77 22.17 10.56
C ILE A 415 15.21 22.22 11.03
N ALA A 416 15.54 23.24 11.81
CA ALA A 416 16.88 23.42 12.36
C ALA A 416 16.85 23.92 13.81
N GLY A 417 17.63 23.25 14.67
CA GLY A 417 17.68 23.47 16.10
C GLY A 417 18.77 24.46 16.51
N SER A 418 18.48 25.25 17.53
CA SER A 418 19.37 26.27 18.10
C SER A 418 19.20 26.32 19.63
N PRO A 419 19.69 25.29 20.36
CA PRO A 419 19.36 25.06 21.77
C PRO A 419 19.82 26.16 22.72
N TYR A 420 20.78 26.98 22.29
CA TYR A 420 21.30 28.08 23.10
C TYR A 420 20.67 29.44 22.76
N ASN A 421 19.67 29.49 21.89
CA ASN A 421 19.00 30.73 21.55
C ASN A 421 18.31 31.35 22.78
N ASP A 422 18.51 32.65 22.97
CA ASP A 422 18.07 33.39 24.16
C ASP A 422 16.67 34.03 24.05
N ALA A 423 15.95 33.85 22.94
CA ALA A 423 14.69 34.57 22.69
C ALA A 423 13.60 34.23 23.73
N GLY A 424 13.64 33.01 24.28
CA GLY A 424 12.70 32.52 25.29
C GLY A 424 13.10 32.82 26.73
N GLY A 425 14.34 33.24 26.95
CA GLY A 425 15.08 33.16 28.21
C GLY A 425 16.50 32.65 27.93
N SER A 426 17.42 32.78 28.89
CA SER A 426 18.80 32.31 28.69
C SER A 426 18.85 30.84 28.30
N SER A 427 19.43 30.51 27.14
CA SER A 427 19.45 29.15 26.59
C SER A 427 18.08 28.45 26.62
N ALA A 428 17.01 29.19 26.36
CA ALA A 428 15.68 28.58 26.23
C ALA A 428 15.59 27.70 24.98
N GLY A 429 16.36 28.03 23.95
CA GLY A 429 16.42 27.31 22.70
C GLY A 429 15.37 27.80 21.68
N ALA A 430 15.58 27.40 20.43
CA ALA A 430 14.69 27.70 19.32
C ALA A 430 14.79 26.64 18.22
N VAL A 431 13.70 26.51 17.46
CA VAL A 431 13.60 25.72 16.23
C VAL A 431 13.14 26.63 15.10
N TYR A 432 13.78 26.49 13.95
CA TYR A 432 13.42 27.22 12.73
C TYR A 432 12.83 26.24 11.73
N LEU A 433 11.64 26.54 11.21
CA LEU A 433 11.03 25.84 10.07
C LEU A 433 11.22 26.69 8.81
N VAL A 434 11.66 26.06 7.74
CA VAL A 434 11.88 26.68 6.44
C VAL A 434 11.19 25.85 5.38
N TYR A 435 10.33 26.49 4.59
CA TYR A 435 9.64 25.82 3.52
C TYR A 435 10.54 25.55 2.30
N GLY A 436 10.18 24.55 1.51
CA GLY A 436 10.83 24.12 0.28
C GLY A 436 11.01 25.23 -0.77
N LEU A 437 11.69 24.93 -1.87
CA LEU A 437 12.01 25.85 -2.99
C LEU A 437 12.98 27.00 -2.70
N THR A 438 13.70 26.96 -1.57
CA THR A 438 14.67 28.00 -1.25
C THR A 438 15.92 27.93 -2.14
N THR A 439 16.49 29.07 -2.55
CA THR A 439 17.78 29.12 -3.26
C THR A 439 18.73 30.17 -2.68
N GLY A 440 20.04 29.88 -2.72
CA GLY A 440 21.08 30.85 -2.38
C GLY A 440 21.43 30.90 -0.88
N THR A 441 21.75 32.09 -0.36
CA THR A 441 22.20 32.25 1.04
C THR A 441 21.28 33.17 1.81
N ALA A 442 20.80 32.68 2.95
CA ALA A 442 19.88 33.34 3.85
C ALA A 442 20.35 33.24 5.32
N THR A 443 19.55 33.81 6.22
CA THR A 443 19.74 33.74 7.67
C THR A 443 18.47 33.17 8.28
N PHE A 444 18.55 32.47 9.40
CA PHE A 444 17.37 31.93 10.08
C PHE A 444 16.34 32.99 10.54
N ALA A 445 16.72 34.27 10.54
CA ALA A 445 15.77 35.38 10.69
C ALA A 445 14.73 35.50 9.55
N SER A 446 14.91 34.78 8.45
CA SER A 446 13.95 34.67 7.35
C SER A 446 13.28 33.31 7.27
N ALA A 447 13.36 32.48 8.32
CA ALA A 447 12.61 31.24 8.42
C ALA A 447 11.10 31.52 8.44
N ASP A 448 10.31 30.60 7.91
CA ASP A 448 8.86 30.72 7.79
C ASP A 448 8.17 30.66 9.16
N ALA A 449 8.70 29.82 10.06
CA ALA A 449 8.37 29.87 11.47
C ALA A 449 9.60 29.79 12.38
N LYS A 450 9.50 30.45 13.53
CA LYS A 450 10.44 30.33 14.64
C LYS A 450 9.68 29.94 15.90
N ILE A 451 9.94 28.74 16.39
CA ILE A 451 9.40 28.21 17.64
C ILE A 451 10.45 28.40 18.72
N ILE A 452 10.05 28.92 19.87
CA ILE A 452 10.96 29.36 20.93
C ILE A 452 10.64 28.59 22.22
N GLY A 453 11.68 28.12 22.92
CA GLY A 453 11.54 27.41 24.19
C GLY A 453 10.81 28.24 25.25
N ASP A 454 10.15 27.57 26.18
CA ASP A 454 9.24 28.22 27.14
C ASP A 454 9.97 28.90 28.31
N ALA A 455 11.03 28.29 28.84
CA ALA A 455 11.79 28.82 29.95
C ALA A 455 13.31 28.78 29.71
N ALA A 456 14.05 29.48 30.57
CA ALA A 456 15.51 29.53 30.49
C ALA A 456 16.13 28.18 30.89
N ASN A 457 17.13 27.75 30.12
CA ASN A 457 17.83 26.47 30.23
C ASN A 457 16.98 25.25 29.89
N ASP A 458 15.90 25.41 29.11
CA ASP A 458 15.13 24.27 28.60
C ASP A 458 15.81 23.61 27.39
N TYR A 459 16.70 24.34 26.68
CA TYR A 459 17.44 23.90 25.49
C TYR A 459 16.56 23.33 24.36
N LEU A 460 15.44 23.99 24.04
CA LEU A 460 14.59 23.60 22.91
C LEU A 460 15.39 23.55 21.58
N GLY A 461 15.20 22.49 20.80
CA GLY A 461 15.89 22.30 19.53
C GLY A 461 17.27 21.67 19.69
N GLY A 462 17.45 20.92 20.77
CA GLY A 462 18.58 19.98 20.90
C GLY A 462 18.42 18.77 19.99
N TYR A 463 17.17 18.28 19.82
CA TYR A 463 16.82 17.17 18.93
C TYR A 463 15.48 17.40 18.26
N LEU A 464 15.39 17.02 16.99
CA LEU A 464 14.29 17.32 16.08
C LEU A 464 13.97 16.10 15.20
N ASN A 465 12.69 15.88 14.92
CA ASN A 465 12.25 14.97 13.87
C ASN A 465 11.05 15.60 13.14
N LEU A 466 11.09 15.66 11.81
CA LEU A 466 9.90 15.69 10.98
C LEU A 466 9.33 14.27 10.99
N ILE A 467 8.07 14.16 11.35
CA ILE A 467 7.34 12.91 11.35
C ILE A 467 6.29 12.99 10.24
N GLY A 468 5.68 11.86 9.88
CA GLY A 468 4.57 11.89 8.93
C GLY A 468 3.37 12.69 9.44
N ASP A 469 2.25 12.50 8.77
CA ASP A 469 0.97 13.14 9.09
C ASP A 469 0.32 12.50 10.33
N ALA A 470 0.66 13.00 11.52
CA ALA A 470 0.24 12.44 12.80
C ALA A 470 -1.22 12.78 13.17
N ASP A 471 -1.80 13.83 12.57
CA ASP A 471 -3.22 14.18 12.75
C ASP A 471 -4.11 13.92 11.52
N ALA A 472 -3.57 13.25 10.51
CA ALA A 472 -4.24 12.84 9.28
C ALA A 472 -4.84 14.02 8.49
N ASP A 473 -4.19 15.19 8.52
CA ASP A 473 -4.63 16.40 7.81
C ASP A 473 -4.02 16.63 6.42
N GLY A 474 -3.13 15.72 6.03
CA GLY A 474 -2.42 15.67 4.75
C GLY A 474 -1.13 16.49 4.71
N ARG A 475 -0.57 16.87 5.87
CA ARG A 475 0.71 17.57 6.00
C ARG A 475 1.59 16.85 7.02
N ASP A 476 2.89 16.89 6.81
CA ASP A 476 3.84 16.27 7.73
C ASP A 476 4.02 17.12 9.00
N ASP A 477 4.17 16.44 10.13
CA ASP A 477 4.23 17.06 11.45
C ASP A 477 5.65 17.05 12.01
N MET A 478 5.83 17.52 13.25
CA MET A 478 7.16 17.54 13.87
C MET A 478 7.17 17.28 15.37
N LEU A 479 8.21 16.58 15.79
CA LEU A 479 8.62 16.40 17.17
C LEU A 479 9.83 17.27 17.48
N ILE A 480 9.70 18.12 18.49
CA ILE A 480 10.81 18.97 18.95
C ILE A 480 11.05 18.80 20.44
N SER A 481 12.31 18.66 20.83
CA SER A 481 12.67 18.38 22.23
C SER A 481 13.27 19.58 22.96
N ALA A 482 12.99 19.65 24.26
CA ALA A 482 13.57 20.56 25.24
C ALA A 482 14.17 19.71 26.38
N ALA A 483 15.44 19.34 26.22
CA ALA A 483 16.13 18.33 27.02
C ALA A 483 16.09 18.56 28.54
N ASP A 484 16.17 19.81 28.98
CA ASP A 484 16.24 20.15 30.41
C ASP A 484 14.95 20.78 30.93
N ASN A 485 13.83 20.64 30.20
CA ASN A 485 12.55 21.18 30.65
C ASN A 485 12.20 20.65 32.06
N ASP A 486 11.86 21.60 32.95
CA ASP A 486 11.65 21.36 34.38
C ASP A 486 10.17 21.13 34.77
N THR A 487 9.26 20.98 33.80
CA THR A 487 7.80 21.01 34.07
C THR A 487 7.35 19.87 34.98
N ALA A 488 7.79 18.64 34.72
CA ALA A 488 7.50 17.49 35.57
C ALA A 488 8.43 17.40 36.78
N ALA A 489 9.75 17.49 36.54
CA ALA A 489 10.80 17.45 37.53
C ALA A 489 12.07 18.12 37.00
N THR A 490 13.06 18.34 37.86
CA THR A 490 14.32 18.99 37.46
C THR A 490 15.01 18.21 36.34
N SER A 491 15.20 18.86 35.18
CA SER A 491 15.78 18.29 33.96
C SER A 491 15.11 16.96 33.57
N ALA A 492 13.78 16.88 33.69
CA ALA A 492 13.04 15.73 33.21
C ALA A 492 13.01 15.71 31.67
N GLY A 493 13.02 16.88 31.05
CA GLY A 493 12.91 17.05 29.62
C GLY A 493 11.46 17.01 29.14
N ALA A 494 11.25 17.55 27.94
CA ALA A 494 9.96 17.54 27.26
C ALA A 494 10.12 17.35 25.75
N VAL A 495 9.13 16.71 25.14
CA VAL A 495 8.94 16.58 23.69
C VAL A 495 7.62 17.25 23.34
N TYR A 496 7.59 18.02 22.26
CA TYR A 496 6.40 18.69 21.76
C TYR A 496 6.07 18.14 20.38
N LEU A 497 4.83 17.64 20.23
CA LEU A 497 4.22 17.33 18.94
C LEU A 497 3.56 18.59 18.39
N ILE A 498 3.92 18.97 17.17
CA ILE A 498 3.40 20.16 16.51
C ILE A 498 2.84 19.74 15.15
N THR A 499 1.51 19.70 15.05
CA THR A 499 0.83 19.31 13.80
C THR A 499 0.47 20.51 12.91
N ASN A 500 0.47 21.71 13.50
CA ASN A 500 0.19 22.95 12.77
C ASN A 500 1.27 24.01 13.08
N PRO A 501 2.48 23.86 12.51
CA PRO A 501 3.61 24.69 12.87
C PRO A 501 3.39 26.17 12.63
N SER A 502 3.64 26.98 13.65
CA SER A 502 3.55 28.43 13.57
C SER A 502 4.53 29.10 14.52
N ALA A 503 4.87 30.37 14.24
CA ALA A 503 5.80 31.11 15.09
C ALA A 503 5.20 31.36 16.48
N GLY A 504 5.91 30.96 17.53
CA GLY A 504 5.37 31.03 18.88
C GLY A 504 6.26 30.41 19.95
N ARG A 505 5.71 30.26 21.15
CA ARG A 505 6.29 29.48 22.24
C ARG A 505 5.94 28.01 22.01
N ALA A 506 6.85 27.08 22.28
CA ALA A 506 6.64 25.64 22.06
C ALA A 506 5.32 25.15 22.68
N SER A 507 5.12 25.36 23.98
CA SER A 507 3.87 24.98 24.68
C SER A 507 2.59 25.65 24.16
N ALA A 508 2.70 26.73 23.39
CA ALA A 508 1.55 27.46 22.86
C ALA A 508 1.15 27.04 21.44
N VAL A 509 2.06 26.38 20.72
CA VAL A 509 1.84 25.93 19.34
C VAL A 509 1.79 24.40 19.21
N ALA A 510 2.22 23.68 20.25
CA ALA A 510 2.16 22.23 20.29
C ALA A 510 0.73 21.72 20.47
N GLU A 511 0.41 20.65 19.74
CA GLU A 511 -0.81 19.86 19.95
C GLU A 511 -0.65 18.99 21.20
N ALA A 512 0.53 18.40 21.40
CA ALA A 512 0.86 17.64 22.60
C ALA A 512 2.20 18.04 23.23
N MET A 513 2.28 17.96 24.55
CA MET A 513 3.50 18.09 25.35
C MET A 513 3.68 16.83 26.18
N ILE A 514 4.75 16.09 25.92
CA ILE A 514 5.15 14.87 26.63
C ILE A 514 6.33 15.21 27.53
N VAL A 515 6.25 14.90 28.82
CA VAL A 515 7.30 15.21 29.80
C VAL A 515 7.90 13.96 30.42
N GLY A 516 9.19 14.04 30.78
CA GLY A 516 9.92 12.93 31.37
C GLY A 516 9.34 12.48 32.71
N ALA A 517 9.48 11.19 33.00
CA ALA A 517 8.87 10.54 34.17
C ALA A 517 9.57 10.90 35.50
N ALA A 518 10.84 11.30 35.45
CA ALA A 518 11.65 11.60 36.62
C ALA A 518 12.73 12.67 36.37
N ALA A 519 13.30 13.16 37.47
CA ALA A 519 14.38 14.16 37.41
C ALA A 519 15.65 13.56 36.77
N GLY A 520 16.22 14.28 35.81
CA GLY A 520 17.40 13.85 35.06
C GLY A 520 17.11 12.78 34.02
N ASP A 521 15.84 12.51 33.68
CA ASP A 521 15.50 11.68 32.53
C ASP A 521 16.02 12.30 31.24
N ALA A 522 16.03 13.64 31.19
CA ALA A 522 16.48 14.47 30.08
C ALA A 522 16.01 13.89 28.75
N LEU A 523 14.70 13.98 28.45
CA LEU A 523 14.16 13.52 27.17
C LEU A 523 14.94 14.15 26.00
N THR A 524 15.82 13.37 25.41
CA THR A 524 16.76 13.75 24.36
C THR A 524 16.80 12.65 23.32
N GLU A 525 17.10 12.99 22.07
CA GLU A 525 17.40 12.07 20.96
C GLU A 525 16.27 11.13 20.53
N THR A 526 15.12 11.10 21.22
CA THR A 526 14.40 9.82 21.24
C THR A 526 12.89 9.79 21.09
N ALA A 527 12.29 10.83 20.53
CA ALA A 527 10.90 10.72 20.08
C ALA A 527 10.88 10.49 18.57
N MET A 528 10.31 9.38 18.12
CA MET A 528 10.11 9.11 16.70
C MET A 528 8.71 8.58 16.44
N ASP A 529 8.28 8.80 15.21
CA ASP A 529 7.15 8.14 14.58
C ASP A 529 7.35 6.63 14.53
N MET A 530 6.37 5.87 15.03
CA MET A 530 6.35 4.42 14.92
C MET A 530 5.49 3.89 13.76
N GLY A 531 4.79 4.76 13.04
CA GLY A 531 3.63 4.40 12.27
C GLY A 531 2.41 4.15 13.17
N ASP A 532 1.35 3.66 12.57
CA ASP A 532 0.19 3.11 13.28
C ASP A 532 0.51 1.67 13.68
N VAL A 533 0.95 1.49 14.91
CA VAL A 533 1.47 0.22 15.39
C VAL A 533 0.36 -0.62 16.01
N ASP A 534 -0.62 -0.01 16.68
CA ASP A 534 -1.76 -0.78 17.19
C ASP A 534 -2.91 -0.96 16.18
N GLY A 535 -2.76 -0.41 14.96
CA GLY A 535 -3.68 -0.58 13.84
C GLY A 535 -4.96 0.25 13.96
N ASP A 536 -4.94 1.32 14.76
CA ASP A 536 -6.09 2.18 15.05
C ASP A 536 -6.27 3.33 14.05
N GLY A 537 -5.40 3.43 13.05
CA GLY A 537 -5.38 4.45 12.01
C GLY A 537 -4.72 5.76 12.45
N THR A 538 -4.11 5.81 13.64
CA THR A 538 -3.39 6.98 14.13
C THR A 538 -1.93 6.69 14.40
N LEU A 539 -1.09 7.72 14.27
CA LEU A 539 0.34 7.57 14.44
C LEU A 539 0.71 7.39 15.92
N ASP A 540 1.53 6.39 16.19
CA ASP A 540 2.08 6.09 17.50
C ASP A 540 3.49 6.65 17.68
N LEU A 541 3.87 6.91 18.92
CA LEU A 541 5.19 7.44 19.26
C LEU A 541 5.94 6.53 20.22
N VAL A 542 7.22 6.33 19.95
CA VAL A 542 8.18 5.93 20.99
C VAL A 542 8.91 7.15 21.50
N VAL A 543 9.05 7.27 22.82
CA VAL A 543 9.82 8.32 23.49
C VAL A 543 10.86 7.69 24.41
N GLY A 544 12.13 8.04 24.24
CA GLY A 544 13.23 7.55 25.07
C GLY A 544 13.70 8.53 26.14
N ALA A 545 14.36 7.97 27.15
CA ALA A 545 15.06 8.69 28.20
C ALA A 545 16.31 7.89 28.57
N PHE A 546 17.39 8.06 27.82
CA PHE A 546 18.60 7.24 27.97
C PHE A 546 19.29 7.41 29.34
N GLN A 547 19.07 8.53 30.04
CA GLN A 547 19.57 8.79 31.40
C GLN A 547 18.60 8.37 32.51
N HIS A 548 17.45 7.77 32.16
CA HIS A 548 16.45 7.39 33.14
C HIS A 548 17.00 6.48 34.24
N ASN A 549 16.65 6.80 35.48
CA ASN A 549 16.97 5.99 36.64
C ASN A 549 15.83 5.02 36.95
N ASN A 550 16.08 3.71 36.89
CA ASN A 550 15.11 2.70 37.31
C ASN A 550 15.15 2.50 38.84
N GLY A 551 14.48 3.40 39.56
CA GLY A 551 14.46 3.42 41.02
C GLY A 551 15.83 3.77 41.61
N SER A 552 16.55 2.78 42.15
CA SER A 552 17.93 2.97 42.66
C SER A 552 19.01 2.57 41.65
N VAL A 553 18.62 2.07 40.49
CA VAL A 553 19.51 1.70 39.40
C VAL A 553 19.77 2.95 38.56
N SER A 554 21.01 3.45 38.59
CA SER A 554 21.33 4.70 37.90
C SER A 554 21.54 4.48 36.40
N ASP A 555 21.09 5.43 35.58
CA ASP A 555 21.37 5.45 34.14
C ASP A 555 21.00 4.10 33.46
N ALA A 556 19.86 3.54 33.87
CA ALA A 556 19.33 2.32 33.28
C ALA A 556 18.84 2.57 31.86
N GLY A 557 18.37 3.79 31.60
CA GLY A 557 17.64 4.18 30.41
C GLY A 557 16.24 3.57 30.38
N ALA A 558 15.37 4.19 29.59
CA ALA A 558 14.03 3.67 29.32
C ALA A 558 13.51 4.21 27.98
N PHE A 559 12.54 3.52 27.41
CA PHE A 559 11.66 4.07 26.40
C PHE A 559 10.21 3.72 26.71
N TRP A 560 9.30 4.52 26.18
CA TRP A 560 7.86 4.37 26.30
C TRP A 560 7.24 4.35 24.92
N VAL A 561 6.18 3.56 24.77
CA VAL A 561 5.28 3.66 23.62
C VAL A 561 4.04 4.42 24.09
N ILE A 562 3.58 5.34 23.26
CA ILE A 562 2.38 6.13 23.44
C ILE A 562 1.51 5.89 22.21
N TYR A 563 0.34 5.29 22.42
CA TYR A 563 -0.61 5.08 21.34
C TYR A 563 -1.36 6.37 21.00
N GLY A 564 -1.64 6.57 19.72
CA GLY A 564 -2.41 7.70 19.22
C GLY A 564 -3.90 7.64 19.60
N PRO A 565 -4.67 8.69 19.26
CA PRO A 565 -4.23 10.01 18.83
C PRO A 565 -3.61 10.81 20.00
N ILE A 566 -2.47 11.46 19.74
CA ILE A 566 -1.67 12.13 20.78
C ILE A 566 -2.02 13.63 20.86
N SER A 567 -2.66 14.05 21.95
CA SER A 567 -3.01 15.46 22.17
C SER A 567 -2.97 15.89 23.64
N GLY A 568 -2.64 17.16 23.90
CA GLY A 568 -2.65 17.75 25.23
C GLY A 568 -1.37 17.55 26.03
N PHE A 569 -1.46 16.97 27.23
CA PHE A 569 -0.32 16.86 28.16
C PHE A 569 -0.17 15.42 28.64
N TYR A 570 1.01 14.84 28.45
CA TYR A 570 1.38 13.48 28.84
C TYR A 570 2.56 13.51 29.81
N ASP A 571 2.41 12.86 30.97
CA ASP A 571 3.50 12.58 31.90
C ASP A 571 3.89 11.10 31.78
N LEU A 572 5.11 10.81 31.30
CA LEU A 572 5.59 9.43 31.12
C LEU A 572 5.65 8.64 32.44
N ALA A 573 5.52 9.28 33.60
CA ALA A 573 5.36 8.58 34.88
C ALA A 573 3.99 7.88 35.01
N THR A 574 2.95 8.34 34.31
CA THR A 574 1.58 7.83 34.45
C THR A 574 0.87 7.51 33.13
N ASP A 575 1.28 8.12 32.03
CA ASP A 575 0.48 8.20 30.81
C ASP A 575 1.06 7.41 29.63
N GLY A 576 2.23 6.78 29.77
CA GLY A 576 2.75 5.88 28.73
C GLY A 576 2.08 4.50 28.79
N ASP A 577 1.68 3.97 27.63
CA ASP A 577 0.97 2.70 27.50
C ASP A 577 1.87 1.51 27.85
N ALA A 578 3.09 1.55 27.33
CA ALA A 578 4.14 0.59 27.64
C ALA A 578 5.47 1.27 27.95
N LYS A 579 6.29 0.58 28.76
CA LYS A 579 7.62 1.04 29.14
C LYS A 579 8.60 -0.11 29.16
N TRP A 580 9.78 0.10 28.58
CA TRP A 580 10.93 -0.78 28.73
C TRP A 580 12.04 -0.07 29.48
N THR A 581 12.72 -0.79 30.36
CA THR A 581 13.88 -0.26 31.08
C THR A 581 14.84 -1.39 31.45
N SER A 582 16.07 -1.04 31.81
CA SER A 582 17.04 -2.04 32.27
C SER A 582 16.99 -2.24 33.78
N ALA A 583 17.27 -3.48 34.22
CA ALA A 583 17.57 -3.79 35.61
C ALA A 583 19.05 -3.51 35.97
N TYR A 584 19.87 -3.07 35.01
CA TYR A 584 21.30 -2.83 35.18
C TYR A 584 21.63 -1.34 35.12
N ALA A 585 22.58 -0.91 35.96
CA ALA A 585 23.01 0.47 35.99
C ALA A 585 23.99 0.76 34.85
N ASN A 586 23.96 1.96 34.29
CA ASN A 586 24.77 2.39 33.15
C ASN A 586 24.51 1.56 31.89
N ASP A 587 23.28 1.08 31.70
CA ASP A 587 22.90 0.37 30.47
C ASP A 587 22.52 1.37 29.37
N TYR A 588 21.95 2.52 29.73
CA TYR A 588 21.50 3.58 28.82
C TYR A 588 20.62 3.03 27.68
N VAL A 589 19.54 2.33 28.04
CA VAL A 589 18.48 1.95 27.09
C VAL A 589 17.95 3.17 26.36
N ALA A 590 17.68 3.01 25.06
CA ALA A 590 17.29 4.09 24.15
C ALA A 590 18.41 5.12 23.94
N ALA A 591 19.66 4.65 23.85
CA ALA A 591 20.77 5.49 23.36
C ALA A 591 20.64 5.77 21.85
N SER A 592 20.00 4.86 21.13
CA SER A 592 19.52 5.04 19.76
C SER A 592 18.33 4.10 19.56
N PHE A 593 17.46 4.41 18.62
CA PHE A 593 16.33 3.58 18.23
C PHE A 593 15.93 3.99 16.83
N THR A 594 15.42 3.03 16.06
CA THR A 594 14.89 3.25 14.72
C THR A 594 13.78 2.25 14.49
N LEU A 595 12.82 2.62 13.65
CA LEU A 595 12.03 1.63 12.96
C LEU A 595 12.91 0.94 11.92
N ILE A 596 12.67 -0.34 11.74
CA ILE A 596 13.19 -1.12 10.62
C ILE A 596 11.98 -1.66 9.84
N PRO A 597 12.02 -1.66 8.49
CA PRO A 597 10.93 -2.24 7.71
C PRO A 597 10.74 -3.71 8.05
N ASP A 598 9.52 -4.23 7.97
CA ASP A 598 9.15 -5.62 8.29
C ASP A 598 10.26 -6.64 7.98
N THR A 599 10.92 -7.08 9.05
CA THR A 599 12.10 -7.93 9.01
C THR A 599 11.79 -9.40 9.19
N ASP A 600 10.59 -9.75 9.66
CA ASP A 600 10.19 -11.15 9.84
C ASP A 600 9.07 -11.63 8.89
N GLY A 601 8.50 -10.69 8.13
CA GLY A 601 7.53 -10.91 7.05
C GLY A 601 6.09 -10.99 7.54
N ASP A 602 5.77 -10.46 8.73
CA ASP A 602 4.43 -10.47 9.31
C ASP A 602 3.55 -9.27 8.89
N GLY A 603 4.16 -8.26 8.26
CA GLY A 603 3.50 -7.06 7.76
C GLY A 603 3.69 -5.83 8.64
N ASP A 604 4.27 -5.98 9.83
CA ASP A 604 4.37 -4.92 10.84
C ASP A 604 5.83 -4.39 10.93
N VAL A 605 5.99 -3.09 11.21
CA VAL A 605 7.33 -2.48 11.34
C VAL A 605 7.95 -2.80 12.70
N GLU A 606 9.21 -3.21 12.73
CA GLU A 606 9.88 -3.50 14.01
C GLU A 606 10.62 -2.31 14.60
N ILE A 607 10.78 -2.34 15.93
CA ILE A 607 11.60 -1.37 16.64
C ILE A 607 12.95 -2.00 16.98
N ALA A 608 14.02 -1.39 16.48
CA ALA A 608 15.38 -1.65 16.94
C ALA A 608 15.77 -0.62 18.00
N VAL A 609 16.20 -1.07 19.19
CA VAL A 609 16.68 -0.19 20.27
C VAL A 609 18.11 -0.53 20.63
N GLY A 610 18.96 0.48 20.63
CA GLY A 610 20.36 0.42 21.03
C GLY A 610 20.53 0.68 22.51
N THR A 611 21.37 -0.14 23.15
CA THR A 611 22.02 0.23 24.41
C THR A 611 23.53 0.18 24.25
N ALA A 612 24.11 1.32 23.89
CA ALA A 612 25.52 1.46 23.57
C ALA A 612 26.46 1.03 24.71
N TYR A 613 25.97 0.99 25.95
CA TYR A 613 26.77 0.68 27.14
C TYR A 613 26.39 -0.65 27.80
N HIS A 614 25.69 -1.55 27.10
CA HIS A 614 25.37 -2.88 27.61
C HIS A 614 26.60 -3.72 27.97
N GLY A 615 26.45 -4.54 29.01
CA GLY A 615 27.39 -5.61 29.37
C GLY A 615 28.42 -5.20 30.42
N TYR A 616 28.06 -5.38 31.69
CA TYR A 616 28.96 -5.18 32.83
C TYR A 616 29.86 -6.40 33.06
N ASP A 617 31.11 -6.37 32.56
CA ASP A 617 32.15 -7.39 32.85
C ASP A 617 32.96 -7.09 34.15
N GLY A 618 32.37 -6.41 35.14
CA GLY A 618 32.92 -6.35 36.50
C GLY A 618 33.99 -5.28 36.79
N GLY A 619 34.12 -4.25 35.96
CA GLY A 619 35.05 -3.13 36.18
C GLY A 619 34.35 -1.76 36.10
N SER A 620 34.65 -0.87 37.04
CA SER A 620 34.14 0.51 37.04
C SER A 620 34.75 1.35 35.90
N GLY A 621 33.90 1.87 35.01
CA GLY A 621 34.24 2.89 34.00
C GLY A 621 33.82 2.51 32.56
N TYR A 622 33.62 3.53 31.71
CA TYR A 622 33.23 3.48 30.28
C TYR A 622 34.03 2.53 29.36
N ALA A 623 35.07 1.86 29.86
CA ALA A 623 36.03 1.09 29.06
C ALA A 623 35.71 -0.42 28.94
N ASN A 624 34.56 -0.90 29.44
CA ASN A 624 34.27 -2.35 29.47
C ASN A 624 32.92 -2.76 28.85
N HIS A 625 32.19 -1.86 28.21
CA HIS A 625 30.86 -2.17 27.65
C HIS A 625 30.97 -2.74 26.25
N ARG A 626 30.15 -3.73 25.90
CA ARG A 626 30.10 -4.28 24.53
C ARG A 626 29.08 -3.54 23.68
N GLY A 627 28.05 -3.00 24.31
CA GLY A 627 26.87 -2.50 23.63
C GLY A 627 26.02 -3.64 23.06
N ALA A 628 24.75 -3.35 22.81
CA ALA A 628 23.82 -4.26 22.19
C ALA A 628 22.67 -3.53 21.46
N VAL A 629 22.03 -4.26 20.56
CA VAL A 629 20.77 -3.88 19.90
C VAL A 629 19.74 -4.97 20.17
N TRP A 630 18.52 -4.56 20.47
CA TRP A 630 17.36 -5.42 20.65
C TRP A 630 16.33 -5.07 19.59
N ILE A 631 15.69 -6.08 19.03
CA ILE A 631 14.61 -5.95 18.07
C ILE A 631 13.41 -6.66 18.65
N TRP A 632 12.29 -5.94 18.76
CA TRP A 632 10.99 -6.51 19.09
C TRP A 632 10.23 -6.72 17.78
N PRO A 633 9.36 -7.75 17.69
CA PRO A 633 8.47 -7.89 16.54
C PRO A 633 7.65 -6.63 16.38
N GLY A 634 7.08 -6.46 15.19
CA GLY A 634 6.09 -5.43 14.93
C GLY A 634 5.04 -5.49 16.04
N MET A 635 4.89 -4.32 16.66
CA MET A 635 4.17 -4.15 17.91
C MET A 635 2.66 -4.17 17.68
#